data_AF-A0A4V3CBF0-F1
#
_entry.id   AF-A0A4V3CBF0-F1
#
_cell.length_a   1.000
_cell.length_b   1.000
_cell.length_c   1.000
_cell.angle_alpha   90.00
_cell.angle_beta   90.00
_cell.angle_gamma   90.00
#
_symmetry.space_group_name_H-M   'P 1'
#
loop_
_entity.id
_entity.type
_entity.pdbx_description
1 polymer ?
#
loop_
_entity_poly.entity_id
_entity_poly.type
_entity_poly.pdbx_seq_one_letter_code
_entity_poly.pdbx_strand_id
1 'polypeptide(L)'
;MPEEPKKHITEALGGQFIPPLSHAERKERERVYNLIRGVLTCYNSLIALETDEARKSELEAKRTFYTDEFRRHVGMTDAERADVLRTYPGVLSQLRAELGE
;
A
#
# COMPACT_ATOMS: atom_id res chain seq x y z
N MET A 1 -35.62 28.18 8.45
CA MET A 1 -34.22 28.27 8.93
C MET A 1 -33.33 27.88 7.76
N PRO A 2 -32.44 28.76 7.27
CA PRO A 2 -31.61 28.44 6.11
C PRO A 2 -30.44 27.56 6.53
N GLU A 3 -30.23 26.47 5.80
CA GLU A 3 -29.16 25.50 6.03
C GLU A 3 -27.79 26.15 5.78
N GLU A 4 -26.91 26.09 6.77
CA GLU A 4 -25.53 26.55 6.65
C GLU A 4 -24.75 25.66 5.66
N PRO A 5 -24.00 26.25 4.71
CA PRO A 5 -23.13 25.48 3.85
C PRO A 5 -21.96 24.92 4.67
N LYS A 6 -21.92 23.59 4.79
CA LYS A 6 -20.84 22.83 5.44
C LYS A 6 -19.49 23.25 4.86
N LYS A 7 -18.71 23.98 5.67
CA LYS A 7 -17.32 24.34 5.38
C LYS A 7 -16.49 23.05 5.32
N HIS A 8 -16.24 22.56 4.12
CA HIS A 8 -15.23 21.54 3.89
C HIS A 8 -13.87 22.19 4.11
N ILE A 9 -13.30 21.95 5.29
CA ILE A 9 -11.95 22.35 5.64
C ILE A 9 -11.01 21.58 4.71
N THR A 10 -10.62 22.22 3.61
CA THR A 10 -9.49 21.81 2.79
C THR A 10 -8.24 22.09 3.60
N GLU A 11 -7.78 21.09 4.35
CA GLU A 11 -6.50 21.13 5.06
C GLU A 11 -5.37 21.22 4.03
N ALA A 12 -4.95 22.45 3.76
CA ALA A 12 -3.78 22.79 2.98
C ALA A 12 -2.54 22.60 3.85
N LEU A 13 -1.87 21.46 3.72
CA LEU A 13 -0.52 21.24 4.26
C LEU A 13 0.60 21.53 3.24
N GLY A 14 0.33 22.24 2.14
CA GLY A 14 1.37 22.56 1.16
C GLY A 14 1.02 23.53 0.03
N GLY A 15 -0.07 24.29 0.13
CA GLY A 15 -0.45 25.26 -0.92
C GLY A 15 -0.94 24.67 -2.26
N GLN A 16 -0.93 23.34 -2.41
CA GLN A 16 -1.60 22.66 -3.51
C GLN A 16 -3.04 22.33 -3.12
N PHE A 17 -4.00 22.82 -3.90
CA PHE A 17 -5.38 22.36 -3.83
C PHE A 17 -5.42 20.90 -4.29
N ILE A 18 -5.59 19.99 -3.33
CA ILE A 18 -5.91 18.59 -3.62
C ILE A 18 -7.43 18.48 -3.52
N PRO A 19 -8.15 18.26 -4.63
CA PRO A 19 -9.59 18.08 -4.57
C PRO A 19 -9.92 16.90 -3.64
N PRO A 20 -11.00 16.98 -2.86
CA PRO A 20 -11.42 15.87 -2.02
C PRO A 20 -11.71 14.64 -2.89
N LEU A 21 -11.10 13.52 -2.53
CA LEU A 21 -11.27 12.27 -3.26
C LEU A 21 -12.73 11.80 -3.24
N SER A 22 -13.19 11.29 -4.38
CA SER A 22 -14.43 10.55 -4.49
C SER A 22 -14.40 9.30 -3.59
N HIS A 23 -15.57 8.75 -3.28
CA HIS A 23 -15.66 7.52 -2.50
C HIS A 23 -14.98 6.34 -3.21
N ALA A 24 -15.07 6.28 -4.55
CA ALA A 24 -14.41 5.24 -5.35
C ALA A 24 -12.88 5.33 -5.26
N GLU A 25 -12.31 6.53 -5.40
CA GLU A 25 -10.87 6.75 -5.28
C GLU A 25 -10.35 6.44 -3.87
N ARG A 26 -11.12 6.78 -2.83
CA ARG A 26 -10.79 6.40 -1.44
C ARG A 26 -10.71 4.89 -1.27
N LYS A 27 -11.73 4.17 -1.73
CA LYS A 27 -11.78 2.71 -1.65
C LYS A 27 -10.65 2.06 -2.46
N GLU A 28 -10.33 2.60 -3.62
CA GLU A 28 -9.20 2.14 -4.43
C GLU A 28 -7.87 2.31 -3.70
N ARG A 29 -7.61 3.51 -3.16
CA ARG A 29 -6.39 3.80 -2.38
C ARG A 29 -6.29 2.91 -1.14
N GLU A 30 -7.39 2.67 -0.46
CA GLU A 30 -7.44 1.75 0.68
C GLU A 30 -7.10 0.30 0.28
N ARG A 31 -7.61 -0.17 -0.88
CA ARG A 31 -7.25 -1.50 -1.39
C ARG A 31 -5.77 -1.60 -1.74
N VAL A 32 -5.20 -0.59 -2.40
CA VAL A 32 -3.77 -0.51 -2.70
C VAL A 32 -2.95 -0.54 -1.41
N TYR A 33 -3.30 0.31 -0.44
CA TYR A 33 -2.66 0.35 0.87
C TYR A 33 -2.68 -1.03 1.56
N ASN A 34 -3.84 -1.69 1.60
CA ASN A 34 -4.00 -2.98 2.25
C ASN A 34 -3.21 -4.10 1.53
N LEU A 35 -3.11 -4.07 0.20
CA LEU A 35 -2.31 -5.03 -0.56
C LEU A 35 -0.81 -4.88 -0.27
N ILE A 36 -0.28 -3.66 -0.35
CA ILE A 36 1.14 -3.41 -0.07
C ILE A 36 1.46 -3.77 1.38
N ARG A 37 0.59 -3.39 2.33
CA ARG A 37 0.73 -3.75 3.74
C ARG A 37 0.70 -5.26 3.97
N GLY A 38 -0.19 -5.98 3.27
CA GLY A 38 -0.27 -7.44 3.33
C GLY A 38 1.04 -8.09 2.88
N VAL A 39 1.56 -7.68 1.72
CA VAL A 39 2.84 -8.17 1.18
C VAL A 39 3.98 -7.92 2.17
N LEU A 40 4.08 -6.72 2.74
CA LEU A 40 5.08 -6.39 3.76
C LEU A 40 4.96 -7.28 5.01
N THR A 41 3.75 -7.57 5.44
CA THR A 41 3.50 -8.43 6.61
C THR A 41 3.99 -9.85 6.35
N CYS A 42 3.75 -10.39 5.15
CA CYS A 42 4.27 -11.71 4.79
C CYS A 42 5.80 -11.72 4.72
N TYR A 43 6.44 -10.72 4.12
CA TYR A 43 7.91 -10.63 4.10
C TYR A 43 8.50 -10.54 5.51
N ASN A 44 7.91 -9.73 6.41
CA ASN A 44 8.36 -9.66 7.80
C ASN A 44 8.29 -11.03 8.49
N SER A 45 7.23 -11.80 8.21
CA SER A 45 7.02 -13.12 8.79
C SER A 45 8.02 -14.14 8.22
N LEU A 46 8.23 -14.15 6.90
CA LEU A 46 9.23 -15.01 6.26
C LEU A 46 10.65 -14.71 6.79
N ILE A 47 11.04 -13.44 6.89
CA ILE A 47 12.35 -13.05 7.45
C ILE A 47 12.52 -13.52 8.90
N ALA A 48 11.45 -13.45 9.70
CA ALA A 48 11.49 -13.87 11.10
C ALA A 48 11.63 -15.39 11.27
N LEU A 49 11.15 -16.16 10.29
CA LEU A 49 11.23 -17.63 10.28
C LEU A 49 12.48 -18.15 9.56
N GLU A 50 13.10 -17.35 8.71
CA GLU A 50 14.23 -17.76 7.88
C GLU A 50 15.52 -17.93 8.70
N THR A 51 16.21 -19.04 8.46
CA THR A 51 17.47 -19.41 9.13
C THR A 51 18.66 -19.39 8.16
N ASP A 52 18.41 -19.47 6.86
CA ASP A 52 19.44 -19.29 5.83
C ASP A 52 19.70 -17.79 5.63
N GLU A 53 20.90 -17.34 6.03
CA GLU A 53 21.32 -15.94 5.93
C GLU A 53 21.34 -15.40 4.49
N ALA A 54 21.64 -16.24 3.49
CA ALA A 54 21.62 -15.82 2.10
C ALA A 54 20.17 -15.54 1.66
N ARG A 55 19.25 -16.46 1.97
CA ARG A 55 17.84 -16.29 1.66
C ARG A 55 17.22 -15.13 2.44
N LYS A 56 17.60 -14.96 3.70
CA LYS A 56 17.17 -13.85 4.55
C LYS A 56 17.55 -12.49 3.97
N SER A 57 18.78 -12.35 3.48
CA SER A 57 19.24 -11.13 2.80
C SER A 57 18.41 -10.82 1.53
N GLU A 58 18.05 -11.84 0.74
CA GLU A 58 17.15 -11.66 -0.41
C GLU A 58 15.77 -11.17 0.00
N LEU A 59 15.19 -11.76 1.06
CA LEU A 59 13.89 -11.37 1.60
C LEU A 59 13.93 -9.94 2.16
N GLU A 60 15.02 -9.54 2.83
CA GLU A 60 15.23 -8.18 3.32
C GLU A 60 15.33 -7.16 2.18
N ALA A 61 16.00 -7.50 1.08
CA ALA A 61 16.05 -6.65 -0.11
C ALA A 61 14.66 -6.46 -0.71
N LYS A 62 13.86 -7.53 -0.81
CA LYS A 62 12.46 -7.45 -1.28
C LYS A 62 11.59 -6.64 -0.33
N ARG A 63 11.71 -6.86 0.98
CA ARG A 63 11.01 -6.06 2.01
C ARG A 63 11.35 -4.58 1.89
N THR A 64 12.60 -4.23 1.64
CA THR A 64 13.05 -2.84 1.47
C THR A 64 12.35 -2.21 0.26
N PHE A 65 12.33 -2.90 -0.88
CA PHE A 65 11.57 -2.46 -2.06
C PHE A 65 10.10 -2.18 -1.73
N TYR A 66 9.39 -3.13 -1.11
CA TYR A 66 7.98 -2.92 -0.77
C TYR A 66 7.76 -1.89 0.34
N THR A 67 8.77 -1.60 1.17
CA THR A 67 8.72 -0.52 2.16
C THR A 67 8.73 0.83 1.46
N ASP A 68 9.52 0.97 0.40
CA ASP A 68 9.56 2.20 -0.39
C ASP A 68 8.28 2.35 -1.24
N GLU A 69 7.75 1.26 -1.81
CA GLU A 69 6.41 1.23 -2.42
C GLU A 69 5.33 1.70 -1.44
N PHE A 70 5.39 1.22 -0.20
CA PHE A 70 4.45 1.63 0.84
C PHE A 70 4.62 3.10 1.23
N ARG A 71 5.84 3.64 1.27
CA ARG A 71 6.03 5.08 1.56
C ARG A 71 5.48 5.97 0.45
N ARG A 72 5.63 5.57 -0.81
CA ARG A 72 5.18 6.35 -1.97
C ARG A 72 3.71 6.14 -2.35
N HIS A 73 2.99 5.21 -1.70
CA HIS A 73 1.62 4.85 -2.08
C HIS A 73 0.65 6.05 -2.15
N VAL A 74 0.83 7.06 -1.31
CA VAL A 74 -0.01 8.27 -1.27
C VAL A 74 0.13 9.09 -2.56
N GLY A 75 1.31 9.06 -3.17
CA GLY A 75 1.65 9.78 -4.40
C GLY A 75 1.55 8.94 -5.67
N MET A 76 1.12 7.68 -5.59
CA MET A 76 0.97 6.82 -6.77
C MET A 76 -0.05 7.39 -7.74
N THR A 77 0.33 7.45 -9.00
CA THR A 77 -0.54 7.72 -10.15
C THR A 77 -1.59 6.61 -10.30
N ASP A 78 -2.65 6.89 -11.06
CA ASP A 78 -3.72 5.93 -11.31
C ASP A 78 -3.20 4.66 -12.01
N ALA A 79 -2.23 4.82 -12.91
CA ALA A 79 -1.58 3.70 -13.60
C ALA A 79 -0.78 2.81 -12.63
N GLU A 80 -0.05 3.41 -11.69
CA GLU A 80 0.70 2.66 -10.66
C GLU A 80 -0.25 1.93 -9.71
N ARG A 81 -1.34 2.58 -9.29
CA ARG A 81 -2.36 1.93 -8.46
C ARG A 81 -3.03 0.77 -9.20
N ALA A 82 -3.34 0.94 -10.48
CA ALA A 82 -3.88 -0.14 -11.32
C ALA A 82 -2.91 -1.31 -11.45
N ASP A 83 -1.61 -1.04 -11.55
CA ASP A 83 -0.59 -2.09 -11.57
C ASP A 83 -0.54 -2.86 -10.25
N VAL A 84 -0.49 -2.17 -9.11
CA VAL A 84 -0.53 -2.80 -7.78
C VAL A 84 -1.76 -3.69 -7.62
N LEU A 85 -2.95 -3.19 -7.99
CA LEU A 85 -4.20 -3.95 -7.90
C LEU A 85 -4.21 -5.21 -8.78
N ARG A 86 -3.43 -5.20 -9.87
CA ARG A 86 -3.31 -6.33 -10.80
C ARG A 86 -2.26 -7.34 -10.36
N THR A 87 -1.11 -6.88 -9.86
CA THR A 87 0.08 -7.73 -9.65
C THR A 87 0.21 -8.21 -8.20
N TYR A 88 -0.08 -7.35 -7.21
CA TYR A 88 0.19 -7.66 -5.80
C TYR A 88 -0.71 -8.76 -5.21
N PRO A 89 -1.96 -8.99 -5.67
CA PRO A 89 -2.72 -10.15 -5.21
C PRO A 89 -2.00 -11.49 -5.49
N GLY A 90 -1.34 -11.61 -6.65
CA GLY A 90 -0.55 -12.79 -7.00
C GLY A 90 0.69 -12.94 -6.11
N VAL A 91 1.42 -11.84 -5.90
CA VAL A 91 2.56 -11.80 -4.97
C VAL A 91 2.13 -12.20 -3.56
N LEU A 92 1.03 -11.64 -3.06
CA LEU A 92 0.51 -11.95 -1.74
C LEU A 92 0.10 -13.43 -1.62
N SER A 93 -0.54 -13.99 -2.63
CA SER A 93 -0.90 -15.41 -2.65
C SER A 93 0.33 -16.31 -2.61
N GLN A 94 1.39 -15.96 -3.34
CA GLN A 94 2.64 -16.71 -3.32
C GLN A 94 3.29 -16.66 -1.94
N LEU A 95 3.42 -15.46 -1.35
CA LEU A 95 4.05 -15.31 -0.04
C LEU A 95 3.28 -16.03 1.08
N ARG A 96 1.95 -16.06 0.98
CA ARG A 96 1.09 -16.85 1.89
C ARG A 96 1.31 -18.35 1.74
N ALA A 97 1.40 -18.84 0.51
CA ALA A 97 1.71 -20.24 0.26
C ALA A 97 3.11 -20.61 0.82
N GLU A 98 4.09 -19.70 0.73
CA GLU A 98 5.42 -19.88 1.35
C GLU A 98 5.34 -19.93 2.89
N LEU A 99 4.39 -19.22 3.51
CA LEU A 99 4.12 -19.26 4.95
C LEU A 99 3.25 -20.45 5.39
N GLY A 100 2.62 -21.16 4.45
CA GLY A 100 1.68 -22.25 4.73
C GLY A 100 0.24 -21.81 5.05
N GLU A 101 -0.17 -20.61 4.63
CA GLU A 101 -1.57 -20.12 4.65
C GLU A 101 -2.33 -20.50 3.37
#